data_AF-A0AAD6XP17-F1
#
_entry.id   AF-A0AAD6XP17-F1
#
_cell.length_a   1.000
_cell.length_b   1.000
_cell.length_c   1.000
_cell.angle_alpha   90.00
_cell.angle_beta   90.00
_cell.angle_gamma   90.00
#
_symmetry.space_group_name_H-M   'P 1'
#
loop_
_entity.id
_entity.type
_entity.pdbx_description
1 polymer ?
#
loop_
_entity_poly.entity_id
_entity_poly.type
_entity_poly.pdbx_seq_one_letter_code
_entity_poly.pdbx_strand_id
1 'polypeptide(L)'
;MHSFLAPYDDECALLAIGVPTFNAVTRDFFLLRGYNIFEMGDILAIEKALNIKGHNGFCPCRTCEIKGVRNVSGGEKIYYVPLTQPDGRSWDPNNLPMRSPARLAKVIETLSLPTTTDSEEVPRITAKSKEDISKYHGIKGLPALRRVGSLHYGKSAPWDVMHLIFENNVQNLVKLWSGNFKGLDTGTEDYEIPEEIWEQIWQETADAVQHLPADFVRVLGSNPAYYTAEAWCFWFVYLAPVLLKGRFSDPKYHLHACQFSDIIKSCLRFTITHTEIHELRRNIIDWVRKYERYSNSTRCTSATSTNICQILLPA
;
A
#
# COMPACT_ATOMS: atom_id res chain seq x y z
N MET A 1 -20.23 9.35 1.37
CA MET A 1 -19.01 10.09 1.78
C MET A 1 -18.61 11.20 0.81
N HIS A 2 -19.29 11.38 -0.33
CA HIS A 2 -19.03 12.51 -1.23
C HIS A 2 -19.48 13.88 -0.67
N SER A 3 -20.23 13.92 0.44
CA SER A 3 -20.80 15.17 0.95
C SER A 3 -19.78 16.08 1.64
N PHE A 4 -18.78 15.54 2.34
CA PHE A 4 -17.81 16.38 3.08
C PHE A 4 -16.81 17.08 2.15
N LEU A 5 -16.43 16.43 1.05
CA LEU A 5 -15.54 17.02 0.03
C LEU A 5 -16.29 17.84 -1.02
N ALA A 6 -17.62 17.89 -0.99
CA ALA A 6 -18.40 18.62 -2.00
C ALA A 6 -18.04 20.11 -2.07
N PRO A 7 -17.91 20.86 -0.95
CA PRO A 7 -17.47 22.26 -1.00
C PRO A 7 -16.07 22.41 -1.62
N TYR A 8 -15.15 21.50 -1.30
CA TYR A 8 -13.80 21.51 -1.87
C TYR A 8 -13.79 21.15 -3.37
N ASP A 9 -14.65 20.23 -3.82
CA ASP A 9 -14.83 19.92 -5.24
C ASP A 9 -15.41 21.11 -6.01
N ASP A 10 -16.35 21.85 -5.40
CA ASP A 10 -16.88 23.11 -5.95
C ASP A 10 -15.77 24.17 -6.09
N GLU A 11 -14.97 24.38 -5.05
CA GLU A 11 -13.83 25.30 -5.09
C GLU A 11 -12.78 24.88 -6.12
N CYS A 12 -12.45 23.59 -6.21
CA CYS A 12 -11.54 23.07 -7.23
C CYS A 12 -12.06 23.33 -8.65
N ALA A 13 -13.37 23.14 -8.88
CA ALA A 13 -13.99 23.42 -10.17
C ALA A 13 -13.92 24.92 -10.53
N LEU A 14 -14.17 25.81 -9.57
CA LEU A 14 -14.02 27.26 -9.75
C LEU A 14 -12.57 27.65 -10.04
N LEU A 15 -11.62 27.14 -9.26
CA LEU A 15 -10.20 27.36 -9.44
C LEU A 15 -9.69 26.83 -10.79
N ALA A 16 -10.23 25.71 -11.30
CA ALA A 16 -9.83 25.19 -12.60
C ALA A 16 -10.23 26.11 -13.77
N ILE A 17 -11.36 26.81 -13.65
CA ILE A 17 -11.79 27.86 -14.60
C ILE A 17 -10.91 29.11 -14.42
N GLY A 18 -10.71 29.50 -13.17
CA GLY A 18 -9.91 30.63 -12.74
C GLY A 18 -10.72 31.63 -11.92
N VAL A 19 -10.15 32.09 -10.81
CA VAL A 19 -10.75 33.08 -9.91
C VAL A 19 -9.93 34.37 -9.97
N PRO A 20 -10.53 35.54 -10.24
CA PRO A 20 -9.84 36.81 -10.14
C PRO A 20 -9.31 37.04 -8.72
N THR A 21 -8.00 37.18 -8.59
CA THR A 21 -7.31 37.31 -7.31
C THR A 21 -6.38 38.50 -7.35
N PHE A 22 -6.40 39.31 -6.29
CA PHE A 22 -5.50 40.46 -6.16
C PHE A 22 -4.13 40.01 -5.66
N ASN A 23 -3.07 40.37 -6.39
CA ASN A 23 -1.70 40.15 -5.96
C ASN A 23 -1.18 41.41 -5.26
N ALA A 24 -0.96 41.32 -3.94
CA ALA A 24 -0.50 42.45 -3.14
C ALA A 24 0.92 42.94 -3.49
N VAL A 25 1.77 42.07 -4.05
CA VAL A 25 3.15 42.40 -4.45
C VAL A 25 3.15 43.22 -5.74
N THR A 26 2.37 42.80 -6.74
CA THR A 26 2.30 43.50 -8.04
C THR A 26 1.23 44.60 -8.07
N ARG A 27 0.35 44.64 -7.07
CA ARG A 27 -0.81 45.55 -6.96
C ARG A 27 -1.75 45.46 -8.17
N ASP A 28 -1.92 44.26 -8.72
CA ASP A 28 -2.78 44.01 -9.87
C ASP A 28 -3.59 42.72 -9.69
N PHE A 29 -4.68 42.58 -10.43
CA PHE A 29 -5.46 41.37 -10.48
C PHE A 29 -4.84 40.38 -11.47
N PHE A 30 -4.83 39.11 -11.08
CA PHE A 30 -4.50 38.00 -11.97
C PHE A 30 -5.57 36.93 -11.84
N LEU A 31 -5.65 36.06 -12.85
CA LEU A 31 -6.53 34.91 -12.81
C LEU A 31 -5.83 33.76 -12.12
N LEU A 32 -6.19 33.49 -10.86
CA LEU A 32 -5.65 32.36 -10.11
C LEU A 32 -6.31 31.06 -10.58
N ARG A 33 -5.48 30.11 -11.02
CA ARG A 33 -5.90 28.74 -11.30
C ARG A 33 -5.25 27.77 -10.34
N GLY A 34 -6.04 26.81 -9.87
CA GLY A 34 -5.61 25.76 -8.94
C GLY A 34 -6.04 24.39 -9.45
N TYR A 35 -5.15 23.41 -9.28
CA TYR A 35 -5.39 22.04 -9.70
C TYR A 35 -4.97 21.10 -8.59
N ASN A 36 -5.88 20.22 -8.17
CA ASN A 36 -5.49 19.13 -7.30
C ASN A 36 -4.74 18.07 -8.13
N ILE A 37 -3.49 17.79 -7.78
CA ILE A 37 -2.64 16.83 -8.50
C ILE A 37 -2.37 15.57 -7.68
N PHE A 38 -2.67 15.59 -6.38
CA PHE A 38 -2.30 14.52 -5.45
C PHE A 38 -3.25 14.44 -4.23
N GLU A 39 -3.56 13.22 -3.80
CA GLU A 39 -4.36 12.92 -2.61
C GLU A 39 -3.57 12.03 -1.63
N MET A 40 -3.33 12.53 -0.41
CA MET A 40 -2.76 11.78 0.71
C MET A 40 -3.86 11.40 1.70
N GLY A 41 -3.70 10.25 2.34
CA GLY A 41 -4.59 9.81 3.40
C GLY A 41 -4.32 8.36 3.78
N ASP A 42 -4.88 7.96 4.91
CA ASP A 42 -4.86 6.56 5.32
C ASP A 42 -5.52 5.67 4.24
N ILE A 43 -5.26 4.36 4.34
CA ILE A 43 -5.71 3.38 3.36
C ILE A 43 -7.23 3.44 3.14
N LEU A 44 -8.02 3.56 4.21
CA LEU A 44 -9.48 3.56 4.15
C LEU A 44 -10.02 4.87 3.59
N ALA A 45 -9.41 6.00 3.93
CA ALA A 45 -9.76 7.31 3.41
C ALA A 45 -9.61 7.35 1.89
N ILE A 46 -8.45 6.92 1.38
CA ILE A 46 -8.18 6.88 -0.05
C ILE A 46 -9.07 5.86 -0.77
N GLU A 47 -9.32 4.69 -0.18
CA GLU A 47 -10.25 3.71 -0.79
C GLU A 47 -11.65 4.26 -0.98
N LYS A 48 -12.13 5.05 -0.02
CA LYS A 48 -13.43 5.71 -0.10
C LYS A 48 -13.39 6.90 -1.07
N ALA A 49 -12.30 7.67 -1.10
CA ALA A 49 -12.12 8.77 -2.07
C ALA A 49 -12.11 8.25 -3.50
N LEU A 50 -11.39 7.17 -3.77
CA LEU A 50 -11.34 6.52 -5.08
C LEU A 50 -12.57 5.64 -5.39
N ASN A 51 -13.44 5.43 -4.40
CA ASN A 51 -14.63 4.61 -4.48
C ASN A 51 -14.35 3.18 -4.99
N ILE A 52 -13.35 2.53 -4.39
CA ILE A 52 -12.90 1.17 -4.72
C ILE A 52 -13.39 0.12 -3.71
N LYS A 53 -13.29 -1.18 -4.06
CA LYS A 53 -13.65 -2.32 -3.18
C LYS A 53 -12.72 -2.42 -1.96
N GLY A 54 -11.47 -2.01 -2.11
CA GLY A 54 -10.48 -1.90 -1.03
C GLY A 54 -9.47 -3.03 -1.00
N HIS A 55 -8.50 -2.91 -0.09
CA HIS A 55 -7.28 -3.71 0.04
C HIS A 55 -7.51 -5.20 0.30
N ASN A 56 -8.69 -5.59 0.80
CA ASN A 56 -9.06 -6.99 1.03
C ASN A 56 -9.86 -7.61 -0.13
N GLY A 57 -10.10 -6.86 -1.20
CA GLY A 57 -10.89 -7.31 -2.35
C GLY A 57 -10.11 -8.11 -3.38
N PHE A 58 -10.82 -8.72 -4.32
CA PHE A 58 -10.21 -9.51 -5.42
C PHE A 58 -9.28 -8.69 -6.32
N CYS A 59 -9.52 -7.39 -6.48
CA CYS A 59 -8.64 -6.46 -7.20
C CYS A 59 -8.29 -5.31 -6.24
N PRO A 60 -7.32 -5.51 -5.32
CA PRO A 60 -7.16 -4.63 -4.16
C PRO A 60 -6.31 -3.40 -4.43
N CYS A 61 -5.48 -3.42 -5.47
CA CYS A 61 -4.57 -2.32 -5.75
C CYS A 61 -5.32 -1.11 -6.34
N ARG A 62 -5.03 0.08 -5.82
CA ARG A 62 -5.53 1.36 -6.33
C ARG A 62 -4.79 1.87 -7.56
N THR A 63 -3.64 1.29 -7.88
CA THR A 63 -2.74 1.73 -8.97
C THR A 63 -2.71 0.76 -10.15
N CYS A 64 -2.84 -0.55 -9.91
CA CYS A 64 -2.88 -1.59 -10.95
C CYS A 64 -4.09 -2.53 -10.76
N GLU A 65 -4.31 -3.42 -11.74
CA GLU A 65 -5.46 -4.33 -11.83
C GLU A 65 -5.11 -5.80 -11.54
N ILE A 66 -4.03 -6.03 -10.81
CA ILE A 66 -3.66 -7.36 -10.30
C ILE A 66 -4.84 -8.01 -9.57
N LYS A 67 -4.87 -9.35 -9.61
CA LYS A 67 -5.91 -10.15 -8.98
C LYS A 67 -5.35 -10.90 -7.80
N GLY A 68 -6.11 -10.89 -6.72
CA GLY A 68 -5.81 -11.65 -5.53
C GLY A 68 -6.37 -13.07 -5.59
N VAL A 69 -5.79 -13.92 -4.76
CA VAL A 69 -6.19 -15.29 -4.51
C VAL A 69 -6.64 -15.39 -3.07
N ARG A 70 -7.51 -16.35 -2.76
CA ARG A 70 -8.00 -16.56 -1.39
C ARG A 70 -7.74 -18.00 -0.98
N ASN A 71 -7.48 -18.20 0.30
CA ASN A 71 -7.41 -19.53 0.88
C ASN A 71 -8.83 -20.08 1.09
N VAL A 72 -9.30 -20.87 0.12
CA VAL A 72 -10.63 -21.48 0.19
C VAL A 72 -10.73 -22.54 1.28
N SER A 73 -9.62 -23.20 1.60
CA SER A 73 -9.54 -24.30 2.56
C SER A 73 -9.66 -23.82 4.01
N GLY A 74 -9.18 -22.60 4.31
CA GLY A 74 -9.22 -22.00 5.64
C GLY A 74 -10.47 -21.16 5.95
N GLY A 75 -11.41 -21.06 5.01
CA GLY A 75 -12.62 -20.22 5.18
C GLY A 75 -12.35 -18.71 5.20
N GLU A 76 -11.13 -18.28 4.84
CA GLU A 76 -10.73 -16.88 4.86
C GLU A 76 -11.43 -16.07 3.76
N LYS A 77 -11.91 -14.88 4.13
CA LYS A 77 -12.63 -13.98 3.23
C LYS A 77 -11.72 -12.95 2.56
N ILE A 78 -10.47 -12.88 2.97
CA ILE A 78 -9.49 -11.89 2.52
C ILE A 78 -8.75 -12.44 1.29
N TYR A 79 -8.54 -11.57 0.31
CA TYR A 79 -7.71 -11.87 -0.86
C TYR A 79 -6.27 -11.41 -0.61
N TYR A 80 -5.33 -12.23 -1.07
CA TYR A 80 -3.87 -12.00 -1.04
C TYR A 80 -3.37 -11.84 -2.46
N VAL A 81 -2.28 -11.10 -2.69
CA VAL A 81 -1.75 -10.92 -4.06
C VAL A 81 -0.30 -11.40 -4.15
N PRO A 82 -0.08 -12.72 -4.31
CA PRO A 82 1.25 -13.21 -4.64
C PRO A 82 1.57 -12.87 -6.10
N LEU A 83 2.86 -12.66 -6.40
CA LEU A 83 3.40 -12.65 -7.75
C LEU A 83 3.05 -13.97 -8.43
N THR A 84 3.37 -15.10 -7.80
CA THR A 84 3.04 -16.43 -8.36
C THR A 84 1.76 -16.97 -7.73
N GLN A 85 0.71 -17.08 -8.53
CA GLN A 85 -0.59 -17.61 -8.11
C GLN A 85 -0.54 -19.15 -7.98
N PRO A 86 -1.43 -19.75 -7.17
CA PRO A 86 -1.49 -21.21 -7.00
C PRO A 86 -1.77 -21.99 -8.30
N ASP A 87 -2.36 -21.34 -9.31
CA ASP A 87 -2.61 -21.94 -10.63
C ASP A 87 -1.44 -21.80 -11.61
N GLY A 88 -0.27 -21.36 -11.13
CA GLY A 88 0.95 -21.21 -11.90
C GLY A 88 1.04 -19.90 -12.70
N ARG A 89 -0.01 -19.08 -12.75
CA ARG A 89 0.08 -17.74 -13.35
C ARG A 89 0.98 -16.85 -12.49
N SER A 90 1.76 -15.98 -13.13
CA SER A 90 2.63 -15.04 -12.43
C SER A 90 2.44 -13.61 -12.92
N TRP A 91 2.51 -12.65 -12.00
CA TRP A 91 2.59 -11.23 -12.31
C TRP A 91 4.04 -10.84 -12.56
N ASP A 92 4.33 -10.21 -13.71
CA ASP A 92 5.63 -9.57 -13.90
C ASP A 92 5.68 -8.26 -13.10
N PRO A 93 6.51 -8.16 -12.05
CA PRO A 93 6.60 -6.95 -11.25
C PRO A 93 7.18 -5.75 -12.03
N ASN A 94 7.82 -5.97 -13.18
CA ASN A 94 8.26 -4.88 -14.06
C ASN A 94 7.13 -4.34 -14.94
N ASN A 95 6.10 -5.15 -15.20
CA ASN A 95 5.04 -4.87 -16.16
C ASN A 95 3.66 -5.21 -15.59
N LEU A 96 3.34 -4.57 -14.45
CA LEU A 96 2.04 -4.72 -13.81
C LEU A 96 0.92 -4.09 -14.67
N PRO A 97 -0.31 -4.63 -14.65
CA PRO A 97 -1.43 -4.10 -15.41
C PRO A 97 -1.93 -2.79 -14.80
N MET A 98 -1.29 -1.67 -15.12
CA MET A 98 -1.60 -0.35 -14.52
C MET A 98 -3.02 0.11 -14.88
N ARG A 99 -3.71 0.74 -13.91
CA ARG A 99 -5.02 1.34 -14.15
C ARG A 99 -4.87 2.56 -15.06
N SER A 100 -5.65 2.61 -16.14
CA SER A 100 -5.72 3.74 -17.05
C SER A 100 -7.03 4.54 -16.88
N PRO A 101 -7.02 5.86 -17.14
CA PRO A 101 -8.23 6.67 -17.09
C PRO A 101 -9.32 6.16 -18.03
N ALA A 102 -8.95 5.72 -19.24
CA ALA A 102 -9.87 5.18 -20.23
C ALA A 102 -10.58 3.89 -19.75
N ARG A 103 -9.83 2.97 -19.13
CA ARG A 103 -10.42 1.74 -18.60
C ARG A 103 -11.31 2.03 -17.39
N LEU A 104 -10.89 2.93 -16.50
CA LEU A 104 -11.73 3.39 -15.39
C LEU A 104 -13.06 3.96 -15.92
N ALA A 105 -13.02 4.87 -16.89
CA ALA A 105 -14.22 5.45 -17.49
C ALA A 105 -15.18 4.38 -18.04
N LYS A 106 -14.67 3.40 -18.78
CA LYS A 106 -15.48 2.30 -19.33
C LYS A 106 -16.14 1.45 -18.25
N VAL A 107 -15.40 1.12 -17.18
CA VAL A 107 -15.96 0.38 -16.04
C VAL A 107 -17.05 1.18 -15.36
N ILE A 108 -16.83 2.47 -15.13
CA ILE A 108 -17.81 3.37 -14.52
C ILE A 108 -19.08 3.52 -15.36
N GLU A 109 -18.94 3.70 -16.67
CA GLU A 109 -20.07 3.76 -17.60
C GLU A 109 -20.91 2.49 -17.50
N THR A 110 -20.27 1.32 -17.51
CA THR A 110 -20.93 0.02 -17.36
C THR A 110 -21.63 -0.10 -16.00
N LEU A 111 -21.00 0.35 -14.92
CA LEU A 111 -21.59 0.36 -13.59
C LEU A 111 -22.71 1.40 -13.43
N SER A 112 -22.78 2.40 -14.30
CA SER A 112 -23.82 3.44 -14.28
C SER A 112 -25.09 3.03 -15.02
N LEU A 113 -25.05 1.93 -15.79
CA LEU A 113 -26.23 1.39 -16.46
C LEU A 113 -27.33 1.03 -15.44
N PRO A 114 -28.60 1.32 -15.76
CA PRO A 114 -29.71 1.01 -14.88
C PRO A 114 -30.00 -0.49 -14.84
N THR A 115 -30.46 -0.97 -13.70
CA THR A 115 -30.98 -2.34 -13.55
C THR A 115 -32.42 -2.47 -14.05
N THR A 116 -33.14 -1.37 -14.04
CA THR A 116 -34.55 -1.24 -14.45
C THR A 116 -34.72 0.08 -15.18
N THR A 117 -35.41 0.07 -16.32
CA THR A 117 -35.77 1.27 -17.08
C THR A 117 -36.97 0.96 -17.96
N ASP A 118 -37.80 1.98 -18.20
CA ASP A 118 -38.99 1.88 -19.05
C ASP A 118 -38.67 2.14 -20.54
N SER A 119 -37.44 2.58 -20.84
CA SER A 119 -36.96 2.80 -22.21
C SER A 119 -36.29 1.55 -22.77
N GLU A 120 -36.72 1.11 -23.96
CA GLU A 120 -36.08 -0.02 -24.67
C GLU A 120 -34.72 0.34 -25.28
N GLU A 121 -34.46 1.63 -25.51
CA GLU A 121 -33.21 2.13 -26.11
C GLU A 121 -32.04 2.19 -25.12
N VAL A 122 -32.33 2.16 -23.81
CA VAL A 122 -31.31 2.23 -22.77
C VAL A 122 -30.82 0.82 -22.41
N PRO A 123 -29.52 0.51 -22.60
CA PRO A 123 -28.96 -0.78 -22.21
C PRO A 123 -29.13 -1.03 -20.71
N ARG A 124 -29.55 -2.24 -20.35
CA ARG A 124 -29.75 -2.69 -18.97
C ARG A 124 -28.62 -3.60 -18.52
N ILE A 125 -28.33 -3.58 -17.22
CA ILE A 125 -27.39 -4.52 -16.60
C ILE A 125 -28.05 -5.20 -15.40
N THR A 126 -27.80 -6.50 -15.21
CA THR A 126 -28.32 -7.19 -14.01
C THR A 126 -27.56 -6.76 -12.76
N ALA A 127 -28.23 -6.76 -11.59
CA ALA A 127 -27.58 -6.46 -10.32
C ALA A 127 -26.38 -7.39 -10.03
N LYS A 128 -26.49 -8.67 -10.43
CA LYS A 128 -25.41 -9.65 -10.33
C LYS A 128 -24.21 -9.27 -11.20
N SER A 129 -24.44 -8.97 -12.48
CA SER A 129 -23.38 -8.55 -13.40
C SER A 129 -22.67 -7.27 -12.92
N LYS A 130 -23.43 -6.32 -12.37
CA LYS A 130 -22.86 -5.09 -11.78
C LYS A 130 -21.93 -5.40 -10.61
N GLU A 131 -22.32 -6.28 -9.69
CA GLU A 131 -21.47 -6.69 -8.58
C GLU A 131 -20.24 -7.49 -9.04
N ASP A 132 -20.40 -8.38 -10.04
CA ASP A 132 -19.29 -9.17 -10.58
C ASP A 132 -18.24 -8.28 -11.26
N ILE A 133 -18.66 -7.30 -12.08
CA ILE A 133 -17.77 -6.30 -12.70
C ILE A 133 -17.09 -5.45 -11.62
N SER A 134 -17.86 -5.01 -10.62
CA SER A 134 -17.35 -4.20 -9.51
C SER A 134 -16.27 -4.95 -8.71
N LYS A 135 -16.48 -6.23 -8.41
CA LYS A 135 -15.49 -7.10 -7.76
C LYS A 135 -14.28 -7.35 -8.65
N TYR A 136 -14.50 -7.64 -9.93
CA TYR A 136 -13.44 -7.97 -10.88
C TYR A 136 -12.46 -6.81 -11.05
N HIS A 137 -12.96 -5.58 -11.24
CA HIS A 137 -12.11 -4.40 -11.38
C HIS A 137 -11.76 -3.72 -10.05
N GLY A 138 -12.41 -4.10 -8.95
CA GLY A 138 -12.23 -3.48 -7.63
C GLY A 138 -12.78 -2.06 -7.56
N ILE A 139 -13.74 -1.68 -8.40
CA ILE A 139 -14.30 -0.33 -8.50
C ILE A 139 -15.77 -0.37 -8.10
N LYS A 140 -16.21 0.43 -7.13
CA LYS A 140 -17.62 0.56 -6.74
C LYS A 140 -18.35 1.62 -7.56
N GLY A 141 -17.65 2.68 -7.95
CA GLY A 141 -18.25 3.78 -8.67
C GLY A 141 -17.29 4.95 -8.84
N LEU A 142 -17.86 6.12 -9.10
CA LEU A 142 -17.10 7.33 -9.38
C LEU A 142 -16.22 7.75 -8.20
N PRO A 143 -14.96 8.13 -8.44
CA PRO A 143 -14.11 8.73 -7.43
C PRO A 143 -14.59 10.14 -7.07
N ALA A 144 -14.16 10.63 -5.91
CA ALA A 144 -14.28 12.03 -5.52
C ALA A 144 -13.42 12.92 -6.44
N LEU A 145 -13.67 14.24 -6.39
CA LEU A 145 -12.85 15.25 -7.06
C LEU A 145 -12.70 15.03 -8.57
N ARG A 146 -13.80 14.64 -9.23
CA ARG A 146 -13.83 14.24 -10.64
C ARG A 146 -14.17 15.34 -11.63
N ARG A 147 -14.62 16.49 -11.13
CA ARG A 147 -15.03 17.62 -11.97
C ARG A 147 -13.84 18.31 -12.62
N VAL A 148 -12.65 18.11 -12.05
CA VAL A 148 -11.38 18.61 -12.57
C VAL A 148 -10.53 17.43 -13.03
N GLY A 149 -10.12 17.44 -14.29
CA GLY A 149 -9.35 16.35 -14.91
C GLY A 149 -7.86 16.32 -14.53
N SER A 150 -7.45 16.98 -13.45
CA SER A 150 -6.04 17.06 -13.02
C SER A 150 -5.56 15.81 -12.28
N LEU A 151 -6.48 14.99 -11.76
CA LEU A 151 -6.15 13.77 -11.04
C LEU A 151 -6.09 12.55 -11.97
N HIS A 152 -4.98 11.81 -11.88
CA HIS A 152 -4.89 10.47 -12.42
C HIS A 152 -5.12 9.47 -11.29
N TYR A 153 -6.34 8.95 -11.13
CA TYR A 153 -6.73 8.13 -9.96
C TYR A 153 -5.88 6.88 -9.69
N GLY A 154 -5.15 6.36 -10.69
CA GLY A 154 -4.17 5.28 -10.48
C GLY A 154 -2.79 5.74 -9.95
N LYS A 155 -2.49 7.04 -9.96
CA LYS A 155 -1.15 7.60 -9.71
C LYS A 155 -1.14 8.76 -8.72
N SER A 156 -2.19 9.57 -8.70
CA SER A 156 -2.32 10.75 -7.83
C SER A 156 -2.61 10.41 -6.38
N ALA A 157 -2.85 9.14 -6.03
CA ALA A 157 -3.11 8.71 -4.65
C ALA A 157 -2.20 7.53 -4.27
N PRO A 158 -0.86 7.71 -4.18
CA PRO A 158 0.07 6.65 -3.84
C PRO A 158 -0.06 6.24 -2.38
N TRP A 159 0.39 5.03 -2.06
CA TRP A 159 0.27 4.45 -0.72
C TRP A 159 0.96 5.31 0.35
N ASP A 160 0.27 5.48 1.47
CA ASP A 160 0.85 6.09 2.65
C ASP A 160 1.89 5.12 3.26
N VAL A 161 3.14 5.58 3.37
CA VAL A 161 4.27 4.79 3.87
C VAL A 161 4.07 4.38 5.33
N MET A 162 3.45 5.25 6.13
CA MET A 162 3.23 5.03 7.55
C MET A 162 2.38 3.78 7.80
N HIS A 163 1.16 3.76 7.25
CA HIS A 163 0.27 2.62 7.39
C HIS A 163 0.80 1.41 6.64
N LEU A 164 1.29 1.58 5.41
CA LEU A 164 1.70 0.45 4.59
C LEU A 164 2.95 -0.25 5.15
N ILE A 165 4.02 0.49 5.37
CA ILE A 165 5.31 -0.09 5.72
C ILE A 165 5.36 -0.36 7.22
N PHE A 166 5.09 0.64 8.06
CA PHE A 166 5.39 0.54 9.49
C PHE A 166 4.26 -0.10 10.29
N GLU A 167 3.00 0.23 10.02
CA GLU A 167 1.88 -0.38 10.74
C GLU A 167 1.46 -1.74 10.19
N ASN A 168 1.77 -2.04 8.92
CA ASN A 168 1.44 -3.32 8.30
C ASN A 168 2.69 -4.17 8.06
N ASN A 169 3.56 -3.82 7.13
CA ASN A 169 4.61 -4.74 6.65
C ASN A 169 5.64 -5.11 7.73
N VAL A 170 6.19 -4.12 8.43
CA VAL A 170 7.18 -4.34 9.50
C VAL A 170 6.58 -5.17 10.63
N GLN A 171 5.37 -4.83 11.09
CA GLN A 171 4.69 -5.61 12.12
C GLN A 171 4.38 -7.04 11.67
N ASN A 172 3.98 -7.23 10.40
CA ASN A 172 3.73 -8.55 9.85
C ASN A 172 5.02 -9.37 9.75
N LEU A 173 6.15 -8.75 9.38
CA LEU A 173 7.46 -9.41 9.37
C LEU A 173 7.89 -9.82 10.78
N VAL A 174 7.75 -8.95 11.78
CA VAL A 174 8.07 -9.31 13.17
C VAL A 174 7.20 -10.47 13.66
N LYS A 175 5.88 -10.42 13.41
CA LYS A 175 4.97 -11.54 13.72
C LYS A 175 5.38 -12.83 13.00
N LEU A 176 5.82 -12.73 11.75
CA LEU A 176 6.26 -13.87 10.95
C LEU A 176 7.52 -14.49 11.56
N TRP A 177 8.53 -13.67 11.85
CA TRP A 177 9.78 -14.12 12.46
C TRP A 177 9.64 -14.53 13.92
N SER A 178 8.51 -14.26 14.58
CA SER A 178 8.24 -14.72 15.94
C SER A 178 7.27 -15.91 16.00
N GLY A 179 6.89 -16.51 14.87
CA GLY A 179 5.91 -17.62 14.82
C GLY A 179 4.46 -17.22 15.20
N ASN A 180 4.17 -15.92 15.33
CA ASN A 180 2.86 -15.40 15.79
C ASN A 180 1.98 -14.92 14.63
N PHE A 181 2.33 -15.26 13.39
CA PHE A 181 1.66 -14.74 12.22
C PHE A 181 0.51 -15.67 11.77
N LYS A 182 -0.71 -15.31 12.16
CA LYS A 182 -1.97 -15.94 11.68
C LYS A 182 -2.04 -17.47 11.84
N GLY A 183 -1.34 -18.03 12.81
CA GLY A 183 -1.33 -19.48 13.07
C GLY A 183 -0.66 -20.31 11.97
N LEU A 184 0.27 -19.69 11.23
CA LEU A 184 1.04 -20.34 10.18
C LEU A 184 2.39 -20.80 10.72
N ASP A 185 2.87 -21.92 10.20
CA ASP A 185 4.21 -22.45 10.46
C ASP A 185 5.23 -21.93 9.44
N THR A 186 6.50 -22.23 9.67
CA THR A 186 7.60 -21.89 8.76
C THR A 186 7.57 -22.68 7.44
N GLY A 187 6.67 -23.65 7.29
CA GLY A 187 6.62 -24.56 6.16
C GLY A 187 7.90 -25.38 6.02
N THR A 188 8.71 -25.02 5.02
CA THR A 188 10.00 -25.68 4.71
C THR A 188 11.21 -24.77 4.98
N GLU A 189 10.96 -23.60 5.57
CA GLU A 189 11.97 -22.60 5.87
C GLU A 189 12.20 -22.52 7.38
N ASP A 190 13.18 -21.73 7.83
CA ASP A 190 13.57 -21.63 9.24
C ASP A 190 13.87 -20.17 9.61
N TYR A 191 12.89 -19.30 9.37
CA TYR A 191 13.00 -17.86 9.61
C TYR A 191 12.55 -17.44 11.01
N GLU A 192 12.12 -18.38 11.86
CA GLU A 192 11.66 -18.09 13.22
C GLU A 192 12.85 -17.83 14.15
N ILE A 193 12.72 -16.78 14.96
CA ILE A 193 13.61 -16.44 16.05
C ILE A 193 12.91 -16.85 17.34
N PRO A 194 13.58 -17.62 18.24
CA PRO A 194 13.01 -18.04 19.51
C PRO A 194 12.53 -16.88 20.40
N GLU A 195 11.51 -17.11 21.20
CA GLU A 195 10.91 -16.10 22.07
C GLU A 195 11.92 -15.49 23.05
N GLU A 196 12.83 -16.30 23.61
CA GLU A 196 13.84 -15.81 24.55
C GLU A 196 14.83 -14.84 23.87
N ILE A 197 15.06 -15.01 22.57
CA ILE A 197 15.90 -14.11 21.78
C ILE A 197 15.14 -12.82 21.45
N TRP A 198 13.82 -12.89 21.21
CA TRP A 198 13.00 -11.69 21.06
C TRP A 198 12.96 -10.85 22.32
N GLU A 199 12.81 -11.47 23.50
CA GLU A 199 12.88 -10.77 24.78
C GLU A 199 14.20 -10.01 24.94
N GLN A 200 15.33 -10.63 24.56
CA GLN A 200 16.64 -9.98 24.53
C GLN A 200 16.67 -8.80 23.56
N ILE A 201 16.18 -8.98 22.32
CA ILE A 201 16.15 -7.91 21.31
C ILE A 201 15.36 -6.69 21.81
N TRP A 202 14.23 -6.92 22.49
CA TRP A 202 13.42 -5.83 23.00
C TRP A 202 14.04 -5.14 24.21
N GLN A 203 14.73 -5.87 25.08
CA GLN A 203 15.49 -5.28 26.17
C GLN A 203 16.67 -4.46 25.64
N GLU A 204 17.45 -5.01 24.70
CA GLU A 204 18.54 -4.30 24.01
C GLU A 204 18.04 -3.05 23.27
N THR A 205 16.82 -3.09 22.73
CA THR A 205 16.17 -1.91 22.14
C THR A 205 15.96 -0.81 23.17
N ALA A 206 15.37 -1.13 24.32
CA ALA A 206 15.11 -0.16 25.38
C ALA A 206 16.42 0.42 25.93
N ASP A 207 17.42 -0.44 26.13
CA ASP A 207 18.74 -0.05 26.62
C ASP A 207 19.52 0.78 25.60
N ALA A 208 19.36 0.55 24.30
CA ALA A 208 20.04 1.34 23.28
C ALA A 208 19.46 2.77 23.18
N VAL A 209 18.13 2.90 23.25
CA VAL A 209 17.45 4.19 23.04
C VAL A 209 17.74 5.21 24.15
N GLN A 210 18.10 4.76 25.36
CA GLN A 210 18.53 5.67 26.44
C GLN A 210 19.78 6.50 26.09
N HIS A 211 20.56 6.05 25.11
CA HIS A 211 21.78 6.71 24.64
C HIS A 211 21.57 7.53 23.36
N LEU A 212 20.36 7.57 22.82
CA LEU A 212 20.03 8.33 21.61
C LEU A 212 19.42 9.68 21.97
N PRO A 213 19.78 10.77 21.27
CA PRO A 213 19.14 12.06 21.50
C PRO A 213 17.63 12.00 21.19
N ALA A 214 16.83 12.65 22.03
CA ALA A 214 15.38 12.67 21.90
C ALA A 214 14.89 13.31 20.57
N ASP A 215 15.73 14.10 19.92
CA ASP A 215 15.46 14.68 18.59
C ASP A 215 15.36 13.61 17.48
N PHE A 216 15.96 12.44 17.68
CA PHE A 216 15.91 11.34 16.70
C PHE A 216 14.77 10.37 16.95
N VAL A 217 14.51 10.05 18.22
CA VAL A 217 13.48 9.08 18.59
C VAL A 217 13.01 9.32 20.03
N ARG A 218 11.72 9.13 20.26
CA ARG A 218 11.16 9.05 21.61
C ARG A 218 11.65 7.77 22.30
N VAL A 219 11.56 7.73 23.63
CA VAL A 219 11.89 6.53 24.40
C VAL A 219 11.08 5.34 23.86
N LEU A 220 11.78 4.30 23.44
CA LEU A 220 11.19 3.02 23.04
C LEU A 220 11.30 2.06 24.21
N GLY A 221 10.16 1.57 24.71
CA GLY A 221 10.15 0.52 25.73
C GLY A 221 10.42 -0.86 25.13
N SER A 222 10.58 -1.87 25.99
CA SER A 222 10.73 -3.27 25.59
C SER A 222 9.42 -3.94 25.16
N ASN A 223 8.28 -3.25 25.24
CA ASN A 223 7.01 -3.78 24.75
C ASN A 223 6.62 -3.11 23.42
N PRO A 224 6.77 -3.81 22.27
CA PRO A 224 6.43 -3.27 20.96
C PRO A 224 4.93 -3.04 20.74
N ALA A 225 4.05 -3.52 21.63
CA ALA A 225 2.60 -3.27 21.54
C ALA A 225 2.23 -1.78 21.69
N TYR A 226 3.11 -0.97 22.28
CA TYR A 226 2.91 0.47 22.44
C TYR A 226 3.60 1.31 21.35
N TYR A 227 4.24 0.67 20.36
CA TYR A 227 4.97 1.40 19.33
C TYR A 227 4.01 2.06 18.36
N THR A 228 4.22 3.36 18.14
CA THR A 228 3.60 4.10 17.03
C THR A 228 4.28 3.74 15.71
N ALA A 229 3.71 4.18 14.59
CA ALA A 229 4.36 4.01 13.29
C ALA A 229 5.75 4.68 13.22
N GLU A 230 5.93 5.81 13.90
CA GLU A 230 7.24 6.48 14.05
C GLU A 230 8.25 5.60 14.80
N ALA A 231 7.82 4.97 15.90
CA ALA A 231 8.66 4.03 16.66
C ALA A 231 9.04 2.80 15.83
N TRP A 232 8.09 2.22 15.10
CA TRP A 232 8.35 1.12 14.17
C TRP A 232 9.30 1.50 13.03
N CYS A 233 9.15 2.71 12.48
CA CYS A 233 10.06 3.27 11.49
C CYS A 233 11.48 3.33 12.04
N PHE A 234 11.67 4.00 13.17
CA PHE A 234 12.99 4.18 13.75
C PHE A 234 13.64 2.83 14.11
N TRP A 235 12.89 1.97 14.79
CA TRP A 235 13.37 0.65 15.18
C TRP A 235 13.80 -0.18 13.97
N PHE A 236 12.95 -0.31 12.96
CA PHE A 236 13.23 -1.18 11.81
C PHE A 236 14.37 -0.62 10.93
N VAL A 237 14.45 0.69 10.78
CA VAL A 237 15.43 1.33 9.90
C VAL A 237 16.82 1.38 10.53
N TYR A 238 16.91 1.68 11.83
CA TYR A 238 18.19 1.99 12.49
C TYR A 238 18.64 0.95 13.52
N LEU A 239 17.72 0.32 14.25
CA LEU A 239 18.07 -0.62 15.33
C LEU A 239 18.06 -2.08 14.86
N ALA A 240 16.99 -2.51 14.21
CA ALA A 240 16.80 -3.89 13.76
C ALA A 240 17.96 -4.45 12.92
N PRO A 241 18.61 -3.71 12.00
CA PRO A 241 19.75 -4.24 11.25
C PRO A 241 20.92 -4.68 12.14
N VAL A 242 21.10 -4.01 13.28
CA VAL A 242 22.14 -4.36 14.27
C VAL A 242 21.63 -5.43 15.22
N LEU A 243 20.44 -5.24 15.80
CA LEU A 243 19.87 -6.12 16.82
C LEU A 243 19.57 -7.54 16.29
N LEU A 244 19.14 -7.66 15.03
CA LEU A 244 18.81 -8.95 14.41
C LEU A 244 20.04 -9.69 13.86
N LYS A 245 21.23 -9.09 13.91
CA LYS A 245 22.44 -9.67 13.33
C LYS A 245 22.82 -10.97 14.07
N GLY A 246 22.82 -12.09 13.33
CA GLY A 246 23.15 -13.41 13.88
C GLY A 246 22.07 -14.01 14.78
N ARG A 247 20.84 -13.47 14.78
CA ARG A 247 19.70 -14.00 15.55
C ARG A 247 18.84 -14.99 14.77
N PHE A 248 18.91 -14.96 13.44
CA PHE A 248 18.29 -15.96 12.56
C PHE A 248 19.21 -17.18 12.38
N SER A 249 18.62 -18.37 12.24
CA SER A 249 19.35 -19.61 11.91
C SER A 249 20.12 -19.51 10.58
N ASP A 250 19.49 -18.89 9.57
CA ASP A 250 20.10 -18.62 8.27
C ASP A 250 20.31 -17.10 8.08
N PRO A 251 21.55 -16.63 7.83
CA PRO A 251 21.85 -15.22 7.58
C PRO A 251 21.05 -14.57 6.44
N LYS A 252 20.50 -15.35 5.50
CA LYS A 252 19.74 -14.81 4.36
C LYS A 252 18.53 -13.97 4.81
N TYR A 253 17.87 -14.34 5.92
CA TYR A 253 16.69 -13.60 6.42
C TYR A 253 17.09 -12.25 7.01
N HIS A 254 18.20 -12.19 7.76
CA HIS A 254 18.79 -10.94 8.23
C HIS A 254 19.18 -10.02 7.08
N LEU A 255 19.85 -10.56 6.05
CA LEU A 255 20.25 -9.80 4.87
C LEU A 255 19.04 -9.29 4.09
N HIS A 256 17.96 -10.07 4.02
CA HIS A 256 16.70 -9.66 3.39
C HIS A 256 15.97 -8.56 4.17
N ALA A 257 15.99 -8.62 5.50
CA ALA A 257 15.48 -7.54 6.36
C ALA A 257 16.30 -6.24 6.18
N CYS A 258 17.63 -6.33 6.11
CA CYS A 258 18.51 -5.19 5.85
C CYS A 258 18.25 -4.56 4.47
N GLN A 259 18.05 -5.40 3.43
CA GLN A 259 17.65 -4.91 2.10
C GLN A 259 16.33 -4.11 2.16
N PHE A 260 15.37 -4.52 3.00
CA PHE A 260 14.14 -3.75 3.19
C PHE A 260 14.39 -2.40 3.88
N SER A 261 15.23 -2.40 4.91
CA SER A 261 15.66 -1.18 5.61
C SER A 261 16.30 -0.18 4.64
N ASP A 262 17.16 -0.64 3.72
CA ASP A 262 17.83 0.22 2.74
C ASP A 262 16.86 0.78 1.68
N ILE A 263 15.86 -0.01 1.27
CA ILE A 263 14.75 0.47 0.43
C ILE A 263 14.01 1.61 1.14
N ILE A 264 13.66 1.43 2.41
CA ILE A 264 12.94 2.45 3.19
C ILE A 264 13.78 3.71 3.35
N LYS A 265 15.08 3.60 3.67
CA LYS A 265 16.00 4.75 3.74
C LYS A 265 16.04 5.54 2.44
N SER A 266 16.00 4.85 1.31
CA SER A 266 15.96 5.48 -0.01
C SER A 266 14.67 6.29 -0.23
N CYS A 267 13.53 5.80 0.26
CA CYS A 267 12.24 6.51 0.22
C CYS A 267 12.18 7.72 1.17
N LEU A 268 12.96 7.73 2.26
CA LEU A 268 12.96 8.80 3.27
C LEU A 268 13.88 9.98 2.93
N ARG A 269 14.63 9.92 1.82
CA ARG A 269 15.55 11.00 1.45
C ARG A 269 14.80 12.23 0.96
N PHE A 270 15.26 13.42 1.36
CA PHE A 270 14.72 14.70 0.88
C PHE A 270 14.90 14.94 -0.63
N THR A 271 15.84 14.24 -1.26
CA THR A 271 16.13 14.38 -2.69
C THR A 271 16.46 13.02 -3.27
N ILE A 272 15.94 12.75 -4.46
CA ILE A 272 16.20 11.53 -5.22
C ILE A 272 16.32 11.87 -6.71
N THR A 273 17.31 11.26 -7.37
CA THR A 273 17.53 11.40 -8.81
C THR A 273 16.72 10.36 -9.58
N HIS A 274 16.51 10.59 -10.87
CA HIS A 274 15.84 9.60 -11.73
C HIS A 274 16.56 8.25 -11.75
N THR A 275 17.89 8.24 -11.75
CA THR A 275 18.69 7.00 -11.69
C THR A 275 18.42 6.22 -10.41
N GLU A 276 18.38 6.92 -9.28
CA GLU A 276 18.10 6.30 -7.98
C GLU A 276 16.65 5.81 -7.87
N ILE A 277 15.69 6.46 -8.52
CA ILE A 277 14.31 5.94 -8.64
C ILE A 277 14.30 4.61 -9.40
N HIS A 278 15.06 4.50 -10.49
CA HIS A 278 15.19 3.23 -11.23
C HIS A 278 15.85 2.13 -10.40
N GLU A 279 16.89 2.48 -9.63
CA GLU A 279 17.53 1.57 -8.67
C GLU A 279 16.59 1.12 -7.57
N LEU A 280 15.87 2.05 -6.96
CA LEU A 280 14.86 1.78 -5.94
C LEU A 280 13.82 0.79 -6.46
N ARG A 281 13.31 1.01 -7.68
CA ARG A 281 12.38 0.07 -8.33
C ARG A 281 12.97 -1.33 -8.48
N ARG A 282 14.23 -1.45 -8.92
CA ARG A 282 14.90 -2.76 -9.03
C ARG A 282 15.06 -3.44 -7.67
N ASN A 283 15.47 -2.69 -6.66
CA ASN A 283 15.68 -3.21 -5.30
C ASN A 283 14.36 -3.71 -4.70
N ILE A 284 13.28 -2.96 -4.87
CA ILE A 284 11.93 -3.34 -4.46
C ILE A 284 11.49 -4.65 -5.13
N ILE A 285 11.69 -4.77 -6.45
CA ILE A 285 11.32 -5.96 -7.21
C ILE A 285 12.11 -7.19 -6.74
N ASP A 286 13.42 -7.03 -6.56
CA ASP A 286 14.30 -8.08 -6.08
C ASP A 286 13.93 -8.53 -4.66
N TRP A 287 13.66 -7.56 -3.77
CA TRP A 287 13.23 -7.83 -2.40
C TRP A 287 11.94 -8.66 -2.35
N VAL A 288 10.94 -8.29 -3.14
CA VAL A 288 9.67 -9.02 -3.22
C VAL A 288 9.87 -10.45 -3.76
N ARG A 289 10.67 -10.63 -4.80
CA ARG A 289 10.96 -11.96 -5.36
C ARG A 289 11.65 -12.87 -4.34
N LYS A 290 12.58 -12.30 -3.56
CA LYS A 290 13.24 -13.01 -2.47
C LYS A 290 12.26 -13.34 -1.34
N TYR A 291 11.42 -12.38 -0.95
CA TYR A 291 10.39 -12.57 0.07
C TYR A 291 9.51 -13.77 -0.28
N GLU A 292 8.96 -13.82 -1.50
CA GLU A 292 8.14 -14.95 -1.94
C GLU A 292 8.91 -16.26 -1.98
N ARG A 293 10.17 -16.26 -2.39
CA ARG A 293 10.99 -17.49 -2.37
C ARG A 293 11.20 -18.00 -0.94
N TYR A 294 11.43 -17.09 0.00
CA TYR A 294 11.66 -17.40 1.41
C TYR A 294 10.37 -17.72 2.18
N SER A 295 9.19 -17.46 1.59
CA SER A 295 7.89 -17.74 2.20
C SER A 295 7.10 -18.85 1.49
N ASN A 296 7.37 -19.15 0.21
CA ASN A 296 6.58 -20.10 -0.60
C ASN A 296 6.93 -21.58 -0.36
N SER A 297 6.67 -22.05 0.86
CA SER A 297 6.33 -23.46 1.06
C SER A 297 4.84 -23.67 0.77
N THR A 298 4.45 -24.80 0.19
CA THR A 298 3.12 -25.12 -0.38
C THR A 298 1.92 -24.94 0.56
N ARG A 299 2.12 -24.69 1.86
CA ARG A 299 1.08 -24.34 2.85
C ARG A 299 1.00 -22.85 3.22
N CYS A 300 2.07 -22.08 2.98
CA CYS A 300 2.18 -20.66 3.32
C CYS A 300 1.72 -19.72 2.17
N THR A 301 1.19 -20.26 1.07
CA THR A 301 0.67 -19.45 -0.06
C THR A 301 -0.60 -18.66 0.29
N SER A 302 -1.21 -18.93 1.44
CA SER A 302 -2.29 -18.14 2.06
C SER A 302 -1.79 -17.00 2.96
N ALA A 303 -0.48 -16.94 3.24
CA ALA A 303 0.06 -16.21 4.37
C ALA A 303 0.40 -14.76 4.08
N THR A 304 0.83 -14.40 2.88
CA THR A 304 1.45 -13.10 2.67
C THR A 304 0.38 -12.00 2.53
N SER A 305 -0.17 -11.54 3.66
CA SER A 305 -1.09 -10.38 3.71
C SER A 305 -0.43 -9.04 3.43
N THR A 306 0.89 -9.07 3.24
CA THR A 306 1.58 -8.00 2.55
C THR A 306 1.13 -8.07 1.09
N ASN A 307 0.13 -7.27 0.72
CA ASN A 307 -0.25 -7.09 -0.68
C ASN A 307 1.00 -6.60 -1.40
N ILE A 308 1.73 -7.51 -2.04
CA ILE A 308 3.07 -7.29 -2.58
C ILE A 308 3.14 -6.10 -3.54
N CYS A 309 2.04 -5.83 -4.26
CA CYS A 309 1.94 -4.63 -5.09
C CYS A 309 1.91 -3.30 -4.35
N GLN A 310 1.60 -3.29 -3.06
CA GLN A 310 1.74 -2.11 -2.22
C GLN A 310 3.22 -1.77 -2.02
N ILE A 311 4.10 -2.79 -1.88
CA ILE A 311 5.57 -2.60 -1.81
C ILE A 311 6.18 -2.31 -3.19
N LEU A 312 5.62 -2.85 -4.28
CA LEU A 312 6.17 -2.71 -5.65
C LEU A 312 5.95 -1.34 -6.32
N LEU A 313 5.10 -0.49 -5.76
CA LEU A 313 4.63 0.75 -6.40
C LEU A 313 4.99 2.09 -5.72
N PRO A 314 5.93 2.21 -4.76
CA PRO A 314 6.28 3.51 -4.16
C PRO A 314 7.29 4.33 -5.01
N ALA A 315 7.23 4.26 -6.35
CA ALA A 315 8.09 5.01 -7.25
C ALA A 315 7.36 5.51 -8.50
#